data_AF-A0A0F9DGW2-F1
#
_entry.id   AF-A0A0F9DGW2-F1
#
_cell.length_a   1.000
_cell.length_b   1.000
_cell.length_c   1.000
_cell.angle_alpha   90.00
_cell.angle_beta   90.00
_cell.angle_gamma   90.00
#
_symmetry.space_group_name_H-M   'P 1'
#
loop_
_entity.id
_entity.type
_entity.pdbx_description
1 polymer ?
#
loop_
_entity_poly.entity_id
_entity_poly.type
_entity_poly.pdbx_seq_one_letter_code
_entity_poly.pdbx_strand_id
1 'polypeptide(L)'
;MFSLGKPPTCEKCRSNITLSQYTLRTRLCGKCIEKIKREKEKFQKLLGLDNLVINIIPIYDAHSTSSMENGVRTIEYCYNHPEYELIHELGHFLLSEKTKYEKFVSPPPSKCNEEIFFYSNAILDDFADSNWVEIDNLYTYYMKYVKVILSGMKNIPTQATLRSILEGFLKFYISFNYIIRKDDKKKLQVELTNALEILKKYCINQSILIYKKTRLNTKIFKSIEAELSKFETVKDTSDNKIITKFMYNVLRLIPFLSENILKNEIKLIYP
;
A
#
# COMPACT_ATOMS: atom_id res chain seq x y z
N MET A 1 32.24 -31.38 -24.83
CA MET A 1 31.33 -31.66 -23.70
C MET A 1 30.70 -30.35 -23.26
N PHE A 2 29.44 -30.10 -23.63
CA PHE A 2 28.68 -29.00 -23.03
C PHE A 2 28.36 -29.42 -21.59
N SER A 3 28.88 -28.68 -20.61
CA SER A 3 28.39 -28.76 -19.25
C SER A 3 26.89 -28.46 -19.30
N LEU A 4 26.06 -29.49 -19.12
CA LEU A 4 24.64 -29.31 -18.85
C LEU A 4 24.58 -28.56 -17.52
N GLY A 5 24.46 -27.24 -17.61
CA GLY A 5 24.32 -26.37 -16.46
C GLY A 5 23.22 -26.91 -15.54
N LYS A 6 23.41 -26.76 -14.22
CA LYS A 6 22.42 -27.18 -13.24
C LYS A 6 21.04 -26.66 -13.67
N PRO A 7 19.98 -27.51 -13.70
CA PRO A 7 18.66 -27.04 -14.05
C PRO A 7 18.26 -25.91 -13.10
N PRO A 8 17.58 -24.86 -13.59
CA PRO A 8 17.13 -23.78 -12.72
C PRO A 8 16.23 -24.36 -11.63
N THR A 9 16.35 -23.82 -10.42
CA THR A 9 15.57 -24.26 -9.26
C THR A 9 14.58 -23.19 -8.86
N CYS A 10 13.43 -23.63 -8.34
CA CYS A 10 12.39 -22.76 -7.83
C CYS A 10 12.89 -21.96 -6.64
N GLU A 11 12.72 -20.64 -6.67
CA GLU A 11 13.19 -19.79 -5.56
C GLU A 11 12.45 -20.09 -4.24
N LYS A 12 11.20 -20.56 -4.33
CA LYS A 12 10.38 -20.82 -3.14
C LYS A 12 10.59 -22.20 -2.53
N CYS A 13 10.70 -23.25 -3.35
CA CYS A 13 10.73 -24.64 -2.87
C CYS A 13 11.94 -25.44 -3.33
N ARG A 14 12.88 -24.83 -4.05
CA ARG A 14 14.13 -25.42 -4.56
C ARG A 14 13.95 -26.63 -5.49
N SER A 15 12.71 -26.93 -5.93
CA SER A 15 12.46 -27.96 -6.94
C SER A 15 13.02 -27.55 -8.31
N ASN A 16 13.49 -28.50 -9.11
CA ASN A 16 13.88 -28.25 -10.50
C ASN A 16 12.70 -27.66 -11.29
N ILE A 17 12.98 -26.69 -12.15
CA ILE A 17 11.99 -26.07 -13.02
C ILE A 17 12.26 -26.43 -14.48
N THR A 18 11.20 -26.81 -15.20
CA THR A 18 11.24 -26.87 -16.66
C THR A 18 11.27 -25.45 -17.22
N LEU A 19 12.33 -25.13 -17.96
CA LEU A 19 12.50 -23.82 -18.58
C LEU A 19 11.36 -23.50 -19.55
N SER A 20 10.58 -22.49 -19.19
CA SER A 20 9.65 -21.76 -20.05
C SER A 20 9.88 -20.25 -19.87
N GLN A 21 9.45 -19.43 -20.83
CA GLN A 21 9.53 -17.96 -20.71
C GLN A 21 8.85 -17.45 -19.43
N TYR A 22 7.73 -18.07 -19.05
CA TYR A 22 6.98 -17.71 -17.84
C TYR A 22 7.72 -18.09 -16.55
N THR A 23 8.30 -19.29 -16.47
CA THR A 23 9.08 -19.73 -15.31
C THR A 23 10.41 -18.99 -15.18
N LEU A 24 10.98 -18.49 -16.29
CA LEU A 24 12.16 -17.63 -16.26
C LEU A 24 11.85 -16.25 -15.67
N ARG A 25 10.68 -15.69 -15.98
CA ARG A 25 10.23 -14.39 -15.43
C ARG A 25 9.84 -14.50 -13.96
N THR A 26 9.12 -15.56 -13.57
CA THR A 26 8.62 -15.73 -12.20
C THR A 26 9.61 -16.41 -11.26
N ARG A 27 10.59 -17.18 -11.77
CA ARG A 27 11.51 -18.03 -10.99
C ARG A 27 10.81 -19.06 -10.08
N LEU A 28 9.56 -19.42 -10.41
CA LEU A 28 8.74 -20.36 -9.66
C LEU A 28 8.44 -21.63 -10.48
N CYS A 29 8.24 -22.75 -9.77
CA CYS A 29 7.68 -23.95 -10.37
C CYS A 29 6.13 -23.89 -10.41
N GLY A 30 5.51 -24.69 -11.28
CA GLY A 30 4.06 -24.74 -11.43
C GLY A 30 3.30 -25.01 -10.12
N LYS A 31 3.84 -25.86 -9.23
CA LYS A 31 3.21 -26.13 -7.92
C LYS A 31 3.13 -24.89 -7.03
N CYS A 32 4.16 -24.04 -7.04
CA CYS A 32 4.16 -22.79 -6.27
C CYS A 32 3.19 -21.76 -6.86
N ILE A 33 3.11 -21.67 -8.20
CA ILE A 33 2.13 -20.81 -8.88
C ILE A 33 0.70 -21.24 -8.54
N GLU A 34 0.39 -22.53 -8.58
CA GLU A 34 -0.93 -23.05 -8.22
C GLU A 34 -1.27 -22.87 -6.73
N LYS A 35 -0.25 -22.82 -5.85
CA LYS A 35 -0.48 -22.46 -4.44
C LYS A 35 -0.92 -20.99 -4.32
N ILE A 36 -0.21 -20.08 -5.00
CA ILE A 36 -0.53 -18.65 -5.01
C ILE A 36 -1.93 -18.40 -5.57
N LYS A 37 -2.30 -19.06 -6.67
CA LYS A 37 -3.65 -18.94 -7.25
C LYS A 37 -4.74 -19.38 -6.26
N ARG A 38 -4.55 -20.51 -5.57
CA ARG A 38 -5.49 -20.99 -4.55
C ARG A 38 -5.58 -20.05 -3.34
N GLU A 39 -4.47 -19.45 -2.93
CA GLU A 39 -4.47 -18.43 -1.86
C GLU A 39 -5.25 -17.19 -2.29
N LYS A 40 -5.05 -16.70 -3.53
CA LYS A 40 -5.83 -15.61 -4.10
C LYS A 40 -7.32 -15.95 -4.15
N GLU A 41 -7.70 -17.13 -4.62
CA GLU A 41 -9.11 -17.57 -4.66
C GLU A 41 -9.73 -17.61 -3.27
N LYS A 42 -9.00 -18.15 -2.29
CA LYS A 42 -9.43 -18.17 -0.89
C LYS A 42 -9.70 -16.76 -0.36
N PHE A 43 -8.76 -15.83 -0.54
CA PHE A 43 -8.91 -14.46 -0.03
C PHE A 43 -9.97 -13.67 -0.80
N GLN A 44 -10.06 -13.84 -2.12
CA GLN A 44 -11.09 -13.23 -2.94
C GLN A 44 -12.49 -13.65 -2.47
N LYS A 45 -12.68 -14.93 -2.13
CA LYS A 45 -13.92 -15.43 -1.55
C LYS A 45 -14.23 -14.83 -0.19
N LEU A 46 -13.23 -14.74 0.69
CA LEU A 46 -13.40 -14.14 2.01
C LEU A 46 -13.82 -12.66 1.94
N LEU A 47 -13.38 -11.97 0.88
CA LEU A 47 -13.72 -10.57 0.60
C LEU A 47 -15.03 -10.40 -0.18
N GLY A 48 -15.72 -11.49 -0.54
CA GLY A 48 -16.96 -11.43 -1.31
C GLY A 48 -16.79 -10.99 -2.77
N LEU A 49 -15.59 -11.18 -3.34
CA LEU A 49 -15.25 -10.77 -4.71
C LEU A 49 -15.34 -11.93 -5.71
N ASP A 50 -16.08 -13.00 -5.40
CA ASP A 50 -16.16 -14.24 -6.20
C ASP A 50 -16.66 -14.03 -7.63
N ASN A 51 -17.42 -12.96 -7.86
CA ASN A 51 -17.95 -12.57 -9.16
C ASN A 51 -16.90 -11.90 -10.07
N LEU A 52 -15.74 -11.51 -9.55
CA LEU A 52 -14.69 -10.84 -10.31
C LEU A 52 -13.68 -11.82 -10.89
N VAL A 53 -13.34 -11.64 -12.16
CA VAL A 53 -12.19 -12.32 -12.77
C VAL A 53 -10.94 -11.47 -12.53
N ILE A 54 -10.10 -11.91 -11.59
CA ILE A 54 -8.84 -11.23 -11.23
C ILE A 54 -7.67 -12.16 -11.56
N ASN A 55 -6.83 -11.72 -12.51
CA ASN A 55 -5.61 -12.41 -12.87
C ASN A 55 -4.54 -12.20 -11.80
N ILE A 56 -3.70 -13.20 -11.56
CA ILE A 56 -2.55 -13.08 -10.67
C ILE A 56 -1.27 -13.44 -11.41
N ILE A 57 -0.30 -12.55 -11.35
CA ILE A 57 1.02 -12.68 -11.96
C ILE A 57 2.05 -12.67 -10.83
N PRO A 58 2.63 -13.82 -10.46
CA PRO A 58 3.69 -13.84 -9.45
C PRO A 58 4.95 -13.13 -9.96
N ILE A 59 5.54 -12.28 -9.13
CA ILE A 59 6.77 -11.54 -9.42
C ILE A 59 7.81 -11.74 -8.30
N TYR A 60 9.09 -11.61 -8.63
CA TYR A 60 10.20 -11.94 -7.71
C TYR A 60 10.74 -10.74 -6.91
N ASP A 61 11.03 -9.62 -7.58
CA ASP A 61 11.68 -8.43 -7.00
C ASP A 61 10.90 -7.16 -7.37
N ALA A 62 9.78 -6.92 -6.68
CA ALA A 62 9.00 -5.68 -6.76
C ALA A 62 7.98 -5.64 -5.61
N HIS A 63 7.31 -4.50 -5.43
CA HIS A 63 6.12 -4.42 -4.59
C HIS A 63 4.94 -5.10 -5.27
N SER A 64 4.02 -5.66 -4.48
CA SER A 64 2.76 -6.13 -5.04
C SER A 64 1.95 -4.93 -5.54
N THR A 65 1.20 -5.12 -6.61
CA THR A 65 0.34 -4.06 -7.18
C THR A 65 -0.94 -4.66 -7.72
N SER A 66 -2.01 -3.85 -7.69
CA SER A 66 -3.27 -4.10 -8.35
C SER A 66 -3.44 -3.11 -9.49
N SER A 67 -3.94 -3.61 -10.62
CA SER A 67 -4.19 -2.80 -11.80
C SER A 67 -5.47 -3.21 -12.50
N MET A 68 -6.12 -2.24 -13.15
CA MET A 68 -7.17 -2.47 -14.12
C MET A 68 -6.85 -1.77 -15.43
N GLU A 69 -6.62 -2.55 -16.48
CA GLU A 69 -6.30 -2.06 -17.82
C GLU A 69 -7.19 -2.73 -18.85
N ASN A 70 -7.87 -1.95 -19.69
CA ASN A 70 -8.77 -2.47 -20.73
C ASN A 70 -9.82 -3.48 -20.20
N GLY A 71 -10.33 -3.25 -18.99
CA GLY A 71 -11.30 -4.13 -18.32
C GLY A 71 -10.70 -5.40 -17.69
N VAL A 72 -9.38 -5.60 -17.79
CA VAL A 72 -8.67 -6.74 -17.20
C VAL A 72 -8.15 -6.34 -15.82
N ARG A 73 -8.60 -7.06 -14.79
CA ARG A 73 -8.12 -6.91 -13.40
C ARG A 73 -6.92 -7.81 -13.18
N THR A 74 -5.82 -7.25 -12.70
CA THR A 74 -4.56 -7.98 -12.49
C THR A 74 -3.96 -7.64 -11.13
N ILE A 75 -3.41 -8.64 -10.46
CA ILE A 75 -2.52 -8.48 -9.31
C ILE A 75 -1.14 -8.98 -9.73
N GLU A 76 -0.15 -8.09 -9.74
CA GLU A 76 1.26 -8.52 -9.74
C GLU A 76 1.66 -8.79 -8.28
N TYR A 77 1.85 -10.05 -7.92
CA TYR A 77 2.04 -10.45 -6.51
C TYR A 77 3.49 -10.83 -6.22
N CYS A 78 4.14 -10.08 -5.33
CA CYS A 78 5.47 -10.43 -4.86
C CYS A 78 5.40 -11.58 -3.85
N TYR A 79 5.72 -12.80 -4.29
CA TYR A 79 5.56 -14.01 -3.46
C TYR A 79 6.58 -14.17 -2.34
N ASN A 80 7.55 -13.25 -2.27
CA ASN A 80 8.49 -13.11 -1.17
C ASN A 80 7.90 -12.26 -0.03
N HIS A 81 6.83 -11.51 -0.31
CA HIS A 81 6.16 -10.67 0.68
C HIS A 81 5.15 -11.47 1.52
N PRO A 82 4.74 -10.96 2.69
CA PRO A 82 3.71 -11.57 3.53
C PRO A 82 2.35 -11.66 2.81
N GLU A 83 1.51 -12.63 3.18
CA GLU A 83 0.18 -12.82 2.59
C GLU A 83 -0.75 -11.61 2.78
N TYR A 84 -0.42 -10.72 3.75
CA TYR A 84 -1.07 -9.42 3.88
C TYR A 84 -1.12 -8.65 2.56
N GLU A 85 -0.05 -8.69 1.76
CA GLU A 85 0.01 -7.89 0.52
C GLU A 85 -1.00 -8.38 -0.52
N LEU A 86 -1.21 -9.70 -0.61
CA LEU A 86 -2.25 -10.23 -1.50
C LEU A 86 -3.65 -9.80 -1.04
N ILE A 87 -3.90 -9.77 0.26
CA ILE A 87 -5.17 -9.31 0.82
C ILE A 87 -5.35 -7.81 0.58
N HIS A 88 -4.27 -7.03 0.76
CA HIS A 88 -4.21 -5.59 0.50
C HIS A 88 -4.56 -5.26 -0.95
N GLU A 89 -3.94 -5.92 -1.92
CA GLU A 89 -4.25 -5.72 -3.34
C GLU A 89 -5.68 -6.11 -3.71
N LEU A 90 -6.23 -7.16 -3.09
CA LEU A 90 -7.65 -7.49 -3.23
C LEU A 90 -8.57 -6.43 -2.57
N GLY A 91 -8.10 -5.79 -1.49
CA GLY A 91 -8.77 -4.69 -0.81
C GLY A 91 -8.97 -3.47 -1.71
N HIS A 92 -8.03 -3.18 -2.61
CA HIS A 92 -8.21 -2.12 -3.62
C HIS A 92 -9.34 -2.45 -4.59
N PHE A 93 -9.48 -3.70 -5.04
CA PHE A 93 -10.65 -4.13 -5.84
C PHE A 93 -11.95 -4.02 -5.06
N LEU A 94 -11.96 -4.42 -3.78
CA LEU A 94 -13.12 -4.26 -2.91
C LEU A 94 -13.55 -2.78 -2.79
N LEU A 95 -12.58 -1.88 -2.59
CA LEU A 95 -12.83 -0.43 -2.54
C LEU A 95 -13.38 0.10 -3.86
N SER A 96 -12.81 -0.33 -4.99
CA SER A 96 -13.28 0.02 -6.34
C SER A 96 -14.73 -0.41 -6.57
N GLU A 97 -15.10 -1.65 -6.20
CA GLU A 97 -16.48 -2.13 -6.34
C GLU A 97 -17.45 -1.39 -5.39
N LYS A 98 -17.05 -1.16 -4.13
CA LYS A 98 -17.84 -0.41 -3.14
C LYS A 98 -18.18 1.00 -3.62
N THR A 99 -17.19 1.67 -4.23
CA THR A 99 -17.30 3.08 -4.67
C THR A 99 -17.72 3.23 -6.12
N LYS A 100 -17.82 2.12 -6.86
CA LYS A 100 -18.02 2.06 -8.31
C LYS A 100 -17.03 2.96 -9.06
N TYR A 101 -15.77 2.94 -8.63
CA TYR A 101 -14.74 3.84 -9.13
C TYR A 101 -13.41 3.11 -9.39
N GLU A 102 -13.25 2.68 -10.64
CA GLU A 102 -12.12 1.87 -11.11
C GLU A 102 -10.76 2.57 -11.03
N LYS A 103 -10.75 3.90 -10.87
CA LYS A 103 -9.50 4.66 -10.74
C LYS A 103 -8.76 4.40 -9.44
N PHE A 104 -9.40 3.83 -8.42
CA PHE A 104 -8.72 3.38 -7.20
C PHE A 104 -7.87 2.12 -7.40
N VAL A 105 -8.03 1.41 -8.52
CA VAL A 105 -7.21 0.25 -8.91
C VAL A 105 -6.53 0.46 -10.26
N SER A 106 -6.52 1.69 -10.80
CA SER A 106 -5.91 1.97 -12.09
C SER A 106 -4.47 2.46 -11.91
N PRO A 107 -3.55 2.11 -12.82
CA PRO A 107 -2.24 2.74 -12.81
C PRO A 107 -2.36 4.26 -13.02
N PRO A 108 -1.44 5.06 -12.46
CA PRO A 108 -1.48 6.49 -12.65
C PRO A 108 -1.19 6.86 -14.11
N PRO A 109 -1.71 8.00 -14.61
CA PRO A 109 -1.34 8.51 -15.92
C PRO A 109 0.18 8.74 -16.04
N SER A 110 0.76 8.43 -17.20
CA SER A 110 2.22 8.48 -17.43
C SER A 110 2.89 9.84 -17.22
N LYS A 111 2.11 10.93 -17.17
CA LYS A 111 2.59 12.30 -16.97
C LYS A 111 2.30 12.85 -15.56
N CYS A 112 1.81 12.02 -14.64
CA CYS A 112 1.48 12.50 -13.30
C CYS A 112 2.74 12.80 -12.47
N ASN A 113 2.57 13.65 -11.46
CA ASN A 113 3.58 13.87 -10.44
C ASN A 113 3.67 12.65 -9.50
N GLU A 114 4.79 11.93 -9.54
CA GLU A 114 5.01 10.75 -8.72
C GLU A 114 4.81 11.00 -7.22
N GLU A 115 5.29 12.11 -6.67
CA GLU A 115 5.18 12.37 -5.22
C GLU A 115 3.72 12.50 -4.78
N ILE A 116 2.91 13.23 -5.54
CA ILE A 116 1.48 13.39 -5.27
C ILE A 116 0.76 12.04 -5.40
N PHE A 117 1.11 11.25 -6.43
CA PHE A 117 0.57 9.91 -6.57
C PHE A 117 0.91 9.05 -5.35
N PHE A 118 2.18 8.90 -4.99
CA PHE A 118 2.62 8.07 -3.85
C PHE A 118 1.98 8.50 -2.53
N TYR A 119 1.93 9.81 -2.23
CA TYR A 119 1.29 10.27 -0.99
C TYR A 119 -0.23 10.03 -1.00
N SER A 120 -0.90 10.21 -2.14
CA SER A 120 -2.33 9.92 -2.24
C SER A 120 -2.60 8.43 -2.12
N ASN A 121 -1.78 7.59 -2.75
CA ASN A 121 -1.92 6.14 -2.72
C ASN A 121 -1.69 5.58 -1.31
N ALA A 122 -0.73 6.13 -0.56
CA ALA A 122 -0.53 5.76 0.84
C ALA A 122 -1.75 6.01 1.73
N ILE A 123 -2.55 7.03 1.43
CA ILE A 123 -3.83 7.30 2.11
C ILE A 123 -4.93 6.38 1.58
N LEU A 124 -4.97 6.13 0.26
CA LEU A 124 -5.94 5.25 -0.38
C LEU A 124 -5.81 3.80 0.13
N ASP A 125 -4.58 3.34 0.35
CA ASP A 125 -4.25 2.05 0.95
C ASP A 125 -4.98 1.83 2.28
N ASP A 126 -5.10 2.86 3.12
CA ASP A 126 -5.82 2.75 4.39
C ASP A 126 -7.34 2.63 4.20
N PHE A 127 -7.91 3.20 3.13
CA PHE A 127 -9.29 2.92 2.75
C PHE A 127 -9.45 1.48 2.25
N ALA A 128 -8.50 0.97 1.47
CA ALA A 128 -8.53 -0.43 1.05
C ALA A 128 -8.48 -1.36 2.26
N ASP A 129 -7.56 -1.11 3.20
CA ASP A 129 -7.39 -1.90 4.42
C ASP A 129 -8.60 -1.84 5.36
N SER A 130 -9.17 -0.65 5.58
CA SER A 130 -10.32 -0.49 6.47
C SER A 130 -11.53 -1.33 6.06
N ASN A 131 -11.71 -1.60 4.76
CA ASN A 131 -12.84 -2.37 4.26
C ASN A 131 -12.76 -3.88 4.54
N TRP A 132 -11.61 -4.43 4.93
CA TRP A 132 -11.48 -5.87 5.15
C TRP A 132 -10.93 -6.28 6.52
N VAL A 133 -10.31 -5.38 7.28
CA VAL A 133 -9.77 -5.69 8.62
C VAL A 133 -10.84 -6.07 9.66
N GLU A 134 -12.11 -5.82 9.35
CA GLU A 134 -13.24 -6.27 10.18
C GLU A 134 -13.42 -7.80 10.13
N ILE A 135 -12.91 -8.47 9.09
CA ILE A 135 -12.96 -9.93 8.94
C ILE A 135 -11.86 -10.54 9.82
N ASP A 136 -12.25 -11.19 10.93
CA ASP A 136 -11.34 -11.75 11.95
C ASP A 136 -10.17 -12.57 11.39
N ASN A 137 -10.47 -13.44 10.41
CA ASN A 137 -9.46 -14.29 9.78
C ASN A 137 -8.41 -13.49 9.00
N LEU A 138 -8.79 -12.35 8.42
CA LEU A 138 -7.88 -11.48 7.68
C LEU A 138 -7.11 -10.53 8.61
N TYR A 139 -7.75 -10.07 9.70
CA TYR A 139 -7.14 -9.19 10.69
C TYR A 139 -5.84 -9.79 11.30
N THR A 140 -5.77 -11.10 11.44
CA THR A 140 -4.55 -11.77 11.92
C THR A 140 -3.35 -11.55 10.99
N TYR A 141 -3.56 -11.47 9.67
CA TYR A 141 -2.50 -11.15 8.71
C TYR A 141 -2.09 -9.68 8.81
N TYR A 142 -3.06 -8.78 8.95
CA TYR A 142 -2.80 -7.35 9.21
C TYR A 142 -1.91 -7.14 10.44
N MET A 143 -2.25 -7.78 11.56
CA MET A 143 -1.48 -7.62 12.80
C MET A 143 -0.07 -8.22 12.72
N LYS A 144 0.14 -9.28 11.92
CA LYS A 144 1.50 -9.78 11.64
C LYS A 144 2.31 -8.74 10.86
N TYR A 145 1.72 -8.13 9.84
CA TYR A 145 2.35 -7.05 9.07
C TYR A 145 2.71 -5.86 9.97
N VAL A 146 1.76 -5.35 10.77
CA VAL A 146 1.99 -4.24 11.71
C VAL A 146 3.19 -4.53 12.63
N LYS A 147 3.29 -5.74 13.19
CA LYS A 147 4.42 -6.12 14.07
C LYS A 147 5.77 -6.12 13.35
N VAL A 148 5.82 -6.59 12.10
CA VAL A 148 7.04 -6.54 11.27
C VAL A 148 7.47 -5.09 11.02
N ILE A 149 6.51 -4.24 10.65
CA ILE A 149 6.74 -2.82 10.38
C ILE A 149 7.26 -2.10 11.63
N LEU A 150 6.61 -2.29 12.79
CA LEU A 150 7.04 -1.65 14.04
C LEU A 150 8.46 -2.04 14.44
N SER A 151 8.87 -3.29 14.16
CA SER A 151 10.24 -3.72 14.36
C SER A 151 11.22 -2.99 13.43
N GLY A 152 10.84 -2.81 12.15
CA GLY A 152 11.66 -2.11 11.16
C GLY A 152 11.82 -0.61 11.43
N MET A 153 10.78 0.05 11.95
CA MET A 153 10.78 1.49 12.23
C MET A 153 11.76 1.93 13.33
N LYS A 154 12.24 0.99 14.15
CA LYS A 154 13.29 1.28 15.14
C LYS A 154 14.59 1.72 14.48
N ASN A 155 14.84 1.30 13.23
CA ASN A 155 16.05 1.60 12.48
C ASN A 155 15.70 2.03 11.05
N ILE A 156 15.14 3.24 10.89
CA ILE A 156 14.89 3.80 9.56
C ILE A 156 16.24 3.89 8.81
N PRO A 157 16.35 3.29 7.61
CA PRO A 157 17.59 3.31 6.85
C PRO A 157 18.06 4.75 6.57
N THR A 158 19.36 5.00 6.66
CA THR A 158 19.93 6.35 6.44
C THR A 158 19.67 6.88 5.02
N GLN A 159 19.50 5.98 4.06
CA GLN A 159 19.17 6.26 2.67
C GLN A 159 17.68 6.50 2.40
N ALA A 160 16.81 6.41 3.42
CA ALA A 160 15.38 6.66 3.23
C ALA A 160 15.13 8.12 2.81
N THR A 161 14.44 8.29 1.68
CA THR A 161 14.13 9.62 1.13
C THR A 161 13.02 10.31 1.93
N LEU A 162 12.94 11.65 1.86
CA LEU A 162 11.81 12.39 2.44
C LEU A 162 10.46 11.87 1.95
N ARG A 163 10.36 11.53 0.65
CA ARG A 163 9.17 10.94 0.05
C ARG A 163 8.75 9.67 0.78
N SER A 164 9.64 8.69 0.88
CA SER A 164 9.34 7.40 1.52
C SER A 164 8.97 7.53 3.00
N ILE A 165 9.59 8.46 3.73
CA ILE A 165 9.30 8.64 5.16
C ILE A 165 7.96 9.35 5.36
N LEU A 166 7.64 10.35 4.53
CA LEU A 166 6.36 11.07 4.60
C LEU A 166 5.19 10.17 4.16
N GLU A 167 5.37 9.40 3.09
CA GLU A 167 4.44 8.37 2.66
C GLU A 167 4.13 7.39 3.80
N GLY A 168 5.17 6.87 4.46
CA GLY A 168 5.02 6.03 5.64
C GLY A 168 4.26 6.74 6.78
N PHE A 169 4.55 8.02 7.06
CA PHE A 169 3.81 8.75 8.08
C PHE A 169 2.31 8.84 7.75
N LEU A 170 1.96 9.20 6.52
CA LEU A 170 0.56 9.34 6.09
C LEU A 170 -0.20 8.02 6.27
N LYS A 171 0.36 6.91 5.78
CA LYS A 171 -0.21 5.56 5.89
C LYS A 171 -0.34 5.12 7.36
N PHE A 172 0.78 5.14 8.09
CA PHE A 172 0.82 4.57 9.43
C PHE A 172 0.07 5.40 10.45
N TYR A 173 -0.10 6.71 10.25
CA TYR A 173 -0.95 7.51 11.13
C TYR A 173 -2.39 6.99 11.11
N ILE A 174 -2.98 6.74 9.92
CA ILE A 174 -4.35 6.24 9.82
C ILE A 174 -4.42 4.80 10.34
N SER A 175 -3.58 3.92 9.79
CA SER A 175 -3.48 2.51 10.18
C SER A 175 -3.42 2.32 11.70
N PHE A 176 -2.51 3.03 12.39
CA PHE A 176 -2.31 2.85 13.83
C PHE A 176 -3.42 3.45 14.68
N ASN A 177 -4.09 4.50 14.20
CA ASN A 177 -5.11 5.19 14.99
C ASN A 177 -6.53 4.67 14.78
N TYR A 178 -6.85 4.20 13.57
CA TYR A 178 -8.24 3.95 13.15
C TYR A 178 -8.50 2.55 12.59
N ILE A 179 -7.46 1.79 12.21
CA ILE A 179 -7.62 0.44 11.62
C ILE A 179 -7.32 -0.65 12.66
N ILE A 180 -6.26 -0.50 13.47
CA ILE A 180 -5.96 -1.46 14.55
C ILE A 180 -7.09 -1.48 15.59
N ARG A 181 -7.58 -2.68 15.91
CA ARG A 181 -8.65 -2.86 16.91
C ARG A 181 -8.22 -2.37 18.28
N LYS A 182 -9.18 -1.85 19.05
CA LYS A 182 -8.97 -1.19 20.35
C LYS A 182 -8.07 -1.97 21.32
N ASP A 183 -8.26 -3.29 21.42
CA ASP A 183 -7.51 -4.13 22.37
C ASP A 183 -6.04 -4.27 21.99
N ASP A 184 -5.74 -4.45 20.71
CA ASP A 184 -4.36 -4.53 20.23
C ASP A 184 -3.69 -3.16 20.22
N LYS A 185 -4.44 -2.11 19.88
CA LYS A 185 -3.98 -0.72 19.97
C LYS A 185 -3.56 -0.40 21.41
N LYS A 186 -4.37 -0.78 22.41
CA LYS A 186 -4.03 -0.58 23.83
C LYS A 186 -2.73 -1.30 24.22
N LYS A 187 -2.52 -2.53 23.72
CA LYS A 187 -1.30 -3.31 24.01
C LYS A 187 -0.04 -2.72 23.37
N LEU A 188 -0.17 -2.11 22.19
CA LEU A 188 0.95 -1.60 21.40
C LEU A 188 1.09 -0.07 21.45
N GLN A 189 0.29 0.62 22.27
CA GLN A 189 0.13 2.07 22.21
C GLN A 189 1.47 2.83 22.26
N VAL A 190 2.42 2.36 23.08
CA VAL A 190 3.74 2.98 23.24
C VAL A 190 4.54 2.83 21.95
N GLU A 191 4.62 1.63 21.38
CA GLU A 191 5.33 1.36 20.14
C GLU A 191 4.74 2.11 18.96
N LEU A 192 3.41 2.13 18.83
CA LEU A 192 2.70 2.87 17.77
C LEU A 192 2.99 4.37 17.87
N THR A 193 2.91 4.94 19.07
CA THR A 193 3.18 6.38 19.29
C THR A 193 4.63 6.73 18.98
N ASN A 194 5.57 5.92 19.46
CA ASN A 194 7.00 6.11 19.21
C ASN A 194 7.33 6.04 17.71
N ALA A 195 6.73 5.09 16.99
CA ALA A 195 6.91 4.96 15.55
C ALA A 195 6.48 6.23 14.79
N LEU A 196 5.31 6.79 15.10
CA LEU A 196 4.82 8.02 14.46
C LEU A 196 5.71 9.24 14.78
N GLU A 197 6.15 9.37 16.03
CA GLU A 197 7.04 10.47 16.43
C GLU A 197 8.43 10.36 15.78
N ILE A 198 8.95 9.14 15.58
CA ILE A 198 10.17 8.89 14.81
C ILE A 198 9.97 9.37 13.37
N LEU A 199 8.95 8.89 12.67
CA LEU A 199 8.68 9.28 11.27
C LEU A 199 8.56 10.80 11.11
N LYS A 200 7.82 11.45 12.01
CA LYS A 200 7.65 12.91 12.05
C LYS A 200 8.97 13.64 12.24
N LYS A 201 9.80 13.21 13.20
CA LYS A 201 11.13 13.81 13.44
C LYS A 201 12.01 13.68 12.19
N TYR A 202 12.03 12.52 11.55
CA TYR A 202 12.80 12.30 10.33
C TYR A 202 12.30 13.17 9.17
N CYS A 203 10.98 13.27 8.96
CA CYS A 203 10.39 14.14 7.95
C CYS A 203 10.79 15.61 8.15
N ILE A 204 10.69 16.12 9.39
CA ILE A 204 11.07 17.50 9.71
C ILE A 204 12.55 17.72 9.38
N ASN A 205 13.43 16.85 9.88
CA ASN A 205 14.87 16.96 9.68
C ASN A 205 15.26 16.93 8.20
N GLN A 206 14.74 15.98 7.43
CA GLN A 206 14.99 15.89 5.99
C GLN A 206 14.44 17.11 5.24
N SER A 207 13.24 17.58 5.60
CA SER A 207 12.65 18.76 4.97
C SER A 207 13.45 20.04 5.22
N ILE A 208 14.15 20.18 6.37
CA ILE A 208 15.04 21.31 6.65
C ILE A 208 16.22 21.34 5.67
N LEU A 209 16.75 20.17 5.31
CA LEU A 209 17.90 20.04 4.41
C LEU A 209 17.52 20.36 2.95
N ILE A 210 16.31 19.97 2.54
CA ILE A 210 15.84 20.11 1.16
C ILE A 210 15.15 21.46 0.92
N TYR A 211 14.28 21.88 1.85
CA TYR A 211 13.40 23.04 1.70
C TYR A 211 13.70 24.09 2.77
N LYS A 212 14.22 25.26 2.38
CA LYS A 212 14.53 26.31 3.36
C LYS A 212 13.28 27.04 3.89
N LYS A 213 12.40 27.50 3.00
CA LYS A 213 11.24 28.34 3.35
C LYS A 213 9.94 27.55 3.54
N THR A 214 9.79 26.44 2.83
CA THR A 214 8.55 25.62 2.74
C THR A 214 8.73 24.26 3.41
N ARG A 215 9.37 24.22 4.58
CA ARG A 215 9.68 22.98 5.31
C ARG A 215 8.55 22.50 6.21
N LEU A 216 8.55 21.20 6.48
CA LEU A 216 7.71 20.62 7.52
C LEU A 216 8.17 21.08 8.91
N ASN A 217 7.23 21.16 9.83
CA ASN A 217 7.48 21.46 11.24
C ASN A 217 6.34 20.90 12.10
N THR A 218 6.47 20.97 13.41
CA THR A 218 5.49 20.43 14.36
C THR A 218 4.09 21.03 14.19
N LYS A 219 3.97 22.32 13.87
CA LYS A 219 2.65 22.97 13.64
C LYS A 219 1.98 22.41 12.39
N ILE A 220 2.75 22.21 11.32
CA ILE A 220 2.24 21.61 10.07
C ILE A 220 1.78 20.17 10.32
N PHE A 221 2.59 19.37 11.03
CA PHE A 221 2.20 18.01 11.38
C PHE A 221 0.92 17.95 12.22
N LYS A 222 0.73 18.86 13.19
CA LYS A 222 -0.55 18.96 13.92
C LYS A 222 -1.74 19.20 13.00
N SER A 223 -1.58 20.03 11.97
CA SER A 223 -2.63 20.25 10.97
C SER A 223 -2.88 18.99 10.12
N ILE A 224 -1.82 18.30 9.69
CA ILE A 224 -1.92 17.05 8.91
C ILE A 224 -2.63 15.97 9.76
N GLU A 225 -2.18 15.75 10.99
CA GLU A 225 -2.77 14.81 11.96
C GLU A 225 -4.26 15.11 12.20
N ALA A 226 -4.64 16.39 12.34
CA ALA A 226 -6.02 16.80 12.50
C ALA A 226 -6.88 16.50 11.26
N GLU A 227 -6.34 16.68 10.05
CA GLU A 227 -7.06 16.34 8.82
C GLU A 227 -7.17 14.82 8.65
N LEU A 228 -6.07 14.08 8.84
CA LEU A 228 -6.05 12.62 8.83
C LEU A 228 -7.00 12.02 9.87
N SER A 229 -7.18 12.67 11.02
CA SER A 229 -8.12 12.22 12.05
C SER A 229 -9.58 12.14 11.58
N LYS A 230 -9.93 12.86 10.51
CA LYS A 230 -11.25 12.79 9.89
C LYS A 230 -11.48 11.47 9.15
N PHE A 231 -10.45 10.64 8.99
CA PHE A 231 -10.59 9.31 8.41
C PHE A 231 -11.72 8.51 9.07
N GLU A 232 -11.84 8.58 10.40
CA GLU A 232 -12.87 7.86 11.16
C GLU A 232 -14.29 8.16 10.67
N THR A 233 -14.55 9.38 10.19
CA THR A 233 -15.88 9.79 9.72
C THR A 233 -16.09 9.55 8.23
N VAL A 234 -15.04 9.25 7.46
CA VAL A 234 -15.11 9.06 6.01
C VAL A 234 -14.80 7.63 5.55
N LYS A 235 -14.18 6.79 6.38
CA LYS A 235 -13.69 5.45 6.01
C LYS A 235 -14.78 4.53 5.41
N ASP A 236 -16.03 4.70 5.83
CA ASP A 236 -17.14 3.86 5.40
C ASP A 236 -17.89 4.40 4.17
N THR A 237 -17.47 5.55 3.63
CA THR A 237 -18.12 6.15 2.46
C THR A 237 -18.09 5.24 1.23
N SER A 238 -19.14 5.33 0.42
CA SER A 238 -19.17 4.79 -0.95
C SER A 238 -18.96 5.87 -2.01
N ASP A 239 -18.89 7.15 -1.63
CA ASP A 239 -18.67 8.25 -2.56
C ASP A 239 -17.15 8.46 -2.78
N ASN A 240 -16.67 8.11 -3.98
CA ASN A 240 -15.28 8.33 -4.37
C ASN A 240 -14.84 9.80 -4.25
N LYS A 241 -15.75 10.77 -4.44
CA LYS A 241 -15.42 12.20 -4.33
C LYS A 241 -15.09 12.59 -2.90
N ILE A 242 -15.68 11.92 -1.91
CA ILE A 242 -15.35 12.14 -0.49
C ILE A 242 -13.93 11.66 -0.20
N ILE A 243 -13.55 10.48 -0.71
CA ILE A 243 -12.21 9.92 -0.57
C ILE A 243 -11.18 10.81 -1.27
N THR A 244 -11.41 11.19 -2.52
CA THR A 244 -10.52 12.07 -3.29
C THR A 244 -10.37 13.45 -2.63
N LYS A 245 -11.47 14.01 -2.11
CA LYS A 245 -11.43 15.27 -1.37
C LYS A 245 -10.66 15.15 -0.05
N PHE A 246 -10.80 14.02 0.66
CA PHE A 246 -10.03 13.75 1.88
C PHE A 246 -8.53 13.70 1.57
N MET A 247 -8.10 12.95 0.55
CA MET A 247 -6.70 12.91 0.11
C MET A 247 -6.18 14.32 -0.23
N TYR A 248 -6.90 15.07 -1.06
CA TYR A 248 -6.52 16.45 -1.41
C TYR A 248 -6.41 17.37 -0.18
N ASN A 249 -7.35 17.29 0.76
CA ASN A 249 -7.34 18.11 1.97
C ASN A 249 -6.14 17.83 2.88
N VAL A 250 -5.67 16.59 2.93
CA VAL A 250 -4.46 16.20 3.66
C VAL A 250 -3.24 16.73 2.91
N LEU A 251 -3.13 16.45 1.60
CA LEU A 251 -1.93 16.77 0.82
C LEU A 251 -1.69 18.27 0.68
N ARG A 252 -2.74 19.10 0.61
CA ARG A 252 -2.58 20.57 0.53
C ARG A 252 -1.94 21.20 1.77
N LEU A 253 -1.85 20.45 2.88
CA LEU A 253 -1.17 20.89 4.09
C LEU A 253 0.35 20.67 4.02
N ILE A 254 0.84 19.94 3.01
CA ILE A 254 2.26 19.72 2.78
C ILE A 254 2.84 20.97 2.08
N PRO A 255 3.72 21.73 2.74
CA PRO A 255 4.08 23.11 2.36
C PRO A 255 4.87 23.23 1.05
N PHE A 256 5.50 22.14 0.61
CA PHE A 256 6.28 22.11 -0.63
C PHE A 256 5.48 21.55 -1.82
N LEU A 257 4.21 21.18 -1.63
CA LEU A 257 3.29 20.91 -2.74
C LEU A 257 2.56 22.21 -3.11
N SER A 258 2.78 22.68 -4.33
CA SER A 258 2.05 23.86 -4.84
C SER A 258 0.57 23.53 -5.00
N GLU A 259 -0.29 24.40 -4.49
CA GLU A 259 -1.75 24.27 -4.56
C GLU A 259 -2.26 24.04 -6.00
N ASN A 260 -1.73 24.80 -6.97
CA ASN A 260 -2.11 24.66 -8.38
C ASN A 260 -1.69 23.32 -8.97
N ILE A 261 -0.49 22.84 -8.59
CA ILE A 261 0.00 21.53 -9.05
C ILE A 261 -0.87 20.44 -8.43
N LEU A 262 -1.07 20.47 -7.11
CA LEU A 262 -1.87 19.48 -6.40
C LEU A 262 -3.28 19.35 -6.98
N LYS A 263 -3.97 20.47 -7.19
CA LYS A 263 -5.33 20.46 -7.75
C LYS A 263 -5.38 19.81 -9.15
N ASN A 264 -4.40 20.11 -10.00
CA ASN A 264 -4.34 19.56 -11.35
C ASN A 264 -4.00 18.07 -11.34
N GLU A 265 -3.04 17.67 -10.51
CA GLU A 265 -2.60 16.27 -10.39
C GLU A 265 -3.67 15.38 -9.78
N ILE A 266 -4.36 15.82 -8.72
CA ILE A 266 -5.48 15.05 -8.14
C ILE A 266 -6.59 14.84 -9.17
N LYS A 267 -6.92 15.87 -9.97
CA LYS A 267 -7.90 15.74 -11.06
C LYS A 267 -7.40 14.84 -12.19
N LEU A 268 -6.09 14.80 -12.44
CA LEU A 268 -5.49 13.94 -13.46
C LEU A 268 -5.55 12.47 -13.03
N ILE A 269 -5.17 12.18 -11.79
CA ILE A 269 -5.12 10.83 -11.23
C ILE A 269 -6.53 10.30 -10.95
N TYR A 270 -7.40 11.16 -10.37
CA TYR A 270 -8.77 10.84 -9.98
C TYR A 270 -9.78 11.81 -10.63
N PRO A 271 -10.06 11.66 -11.94
CA PRO A 271 -10.90 12.58 -12.73
C PRO A 271 -12.38 12.68 -12.34
#